data_AF-A0A6N8XJ28-F1
#
_entry.id   AF-A0A6N8XJ28-F1
#
_cell.length_a   1.000
_cell.length_b   1.000
_cell.length_c   1.000
_cell.angle_alpha   90.00
_cell.angle_beta   90.00
_cell.angle_gamma   90.00
#
_symmetry.space_group_name_H-M   'P 1'
#
loop_
_entity.id
_entity.type
_entity.pdbx_description
1 polymer ?
#
loop_
_entity_poly.entity_id
_entity_poly.type
_entity_poly.pdbx_seq_one_letter_code
_entity_poly.pdbx_strand_id
1 'polypeptide(L)'
;MEMQIRLEGTAKEISDALQALSSTGVLHATASQLADHVPPGTTEAASADTEIPVVTTRFARRALTRRRLSKPMRKVLKALYEAHPGWLSLPALHKVAGYRPPQFAGLMGAFGRRMANTEGYDSEAHFFEYRWNDDEGTWDYRLPDTVREALELEELI
;
A
#
# COMPACT_ATOMS: atom_id res chain seq x y z
N MET A 1 13.98 38.02 7.11
CA MET A 1 15.27 37.64 7.72
C MET A 1 15.13 36.19 8.15
N GLU A 2 15.65 35.26 7.36
CA GLU A 2 15.68 33.84 7.71
C GLU A 2 16.85 33.59 8.66
N MET A 3 16.58 32.99 9.82
CA MET A 3 17.59 32.66 10.81
C MET A 3 18.16 31.27 10.49
N GLN A 4 19.30 31.23 9.80
CA GLN A 4 20.07 29.99 9.60
C GLN A 4 20.80 29.65 10.90
N ILE A 5 20.41 28.54 11.53
CA ILE A 5 21.17 27.97 12.64
C ILE A 5 22.33 27.18 12.03
N ARG A 6 23.56 27.68 12.24
CA ARG A 6 24.81 27.00 11.86
C ARG A 6 25.35 26.29 13.10
N LEU A 7 25.30 24.96 13.12
CA LEU A 7 25.90 24.15 14.16
C LEU A 7 27.26 23.66 13.66
N GLU A 8 28.34 24.27 14.15
CA GLU A 8 29.70 23.78 13.95
C GLU A 8 30.11 22.97 15.18
N GLY A 9 30.30 21.66 14.98
CA GLY A 9 30.68 20.68 15.99
C GLY A 9 30.94 19.34 15.32
N THR A 10 31.66 18.44 16.00
CA THR A 10 31.90 17.10 15.46
C THR A 10 30.59 16.31 15.37
N ALA A 11 30.51 15.32 14.46
CA ALA A 11 29.28 14.54 14.22
C ALA A 11 28.67 13.92 15.50
N LYS A 12 29.50 13.68 16.52
CA LYS A 12 29.09 13.19 17.83
C LYS A 12 28.36 14.26 18.66
N GLU A 13 28.85 15.50 18.66
CA GLU A 13 28.25 16.62 19.41
C GLU A 13 26.89 17.04 18.83
N ILE A 14 26.70 16.89 17.51
CA ILE A 14 25.42 17.15 16.84
C ILE A 14 24.37 16.09 17.20
N SER A 15 24.77 14.82 17.26
CA SER A 15 23.86 13.73 17.68
C SER A 15 23.40 13.88 19.13
N ASP A 16 24.32 14.21 20.04
CA ASP A 16 23.99 14.39 21.46
C ASP A 16 23.03 15.58 21.66
N ALA A 17 23.20 16.66 20.89
CA ALA A 17 22.31 17.83 20.92
C ALA A 17 20.90 17.54 20.37
N LEU A 18 20.78 16.78 19.28
CA LEU A 18 19.49 16.39 18.69
C LEU A 18 18.71 15.44 19.61
N GLN A 19 19.41 14.57 20.34
CA GLN A 19 18.80 13.60 21.24
C GLN A 19 18.27 14.27 22.53
N ALA A 20 18.95 15.33 23.00
CA ALA A 20 18.50 16.14 24.13
C ALA A 20 17.23 16.94 23.82
N LEU A 21 17.09 17.47 22.59
CA LEU A 21 15.89 18.20 22.15
C LEU A 21 14.66 17.30 22.01
N SER A 22 14.86 16.02 21.70
CA SER A 22 13.78 15.05 21.51
C SER A 22 13.22 14.49 22.82
N SER A 23 13.90 14.70 23.94
CA SER A 23 13.60 14.03 25.23
C SER A 23 12.87 14.92 26.25
N THR A 24 12.49 16.15 25.89
CA THR A 24 11.81 17.06 26.82
C THR A 24 10.39 17.41 26.36
N GLY A 25 9.40 16.77 26.98
CA GLY A 25 8.16 17.46 27.37
C GLY A 25 6.91 17.22 26.52
N VAL A 26 5.90 16.67 27.20
CA VAL A 26 4.59 16.23 26.69
C VAL A 26 3.54 17.37 26.80
N LEU A 27 2.54 17.30 25.91
CA LEU A 27 1.12 17.70 26.04
C LEU A 27 0.63 18.94 25.25
N HIS A 28 -0.50 18.68 24.57
CA HIS A 28 -1.66 19.52 24.26
C HIS A 28 -2.00 19.77 22.77
N ALA A 29 -3.26 19.44 22.48
CA ALA A 29 -3.97 19.44 21.22
C ALA A 29 -3.94 20.77 20.45
N THR A 30 -3.93 20.72 19.12
CA THR A 30 -5.11 20.87 18.24
C THR A 30 -4.65 21.07 16.78
N ALA A 31 -5.47 20.53 15.87
CA ALA A 31 -5.66 20.89 14.47
C ALA A 31 -4.48 21.46 13.63
N SER A 32 -4.32 20.84 12.46
CA SER A 32 -3.68 21.36 11.24
C SER A 32 -2.22 20.98 11.05
N GLN A 33 -2.01 19.88 10.33
CA GLN A 33 -0.88 19.71 9.42
C GLN A 33 -1.22 18.67 8.35
N LEU A 34 -1.84 19.17 7.27
CA LEU A 34 -1.61 18.66 5.93
C LEU A 34 -0.23 19.16 5.51
N ALA A 35 0.80 18.32 5.64
CA ALA A 35 2.05 18.34 4.86
C ALA A 35 2.96 17.26 5.44
N ASP A 36 3.68 16.58 4.56
CA ASP A 36 4.75 15.63 4.87
C ASP A 36 4.32 14.28 5.45
N HIS A 37 3.57 13.53 4.63
CA HIS A 37 3.78 12.08 4.62
C HIS A 37 5.13 11.80 3.94
N VAL A 38 6.20 11.88 4.74
CA VAL A 38 7.48 11.23 4.42
C VAL A 38 7.18 9.76 4.11
N PRO A 39 7.56 9.24 2.93
CA PRO A 39 7.39 7.82 2.66
C PRO A 39 8.16 7.04 3.72
N PRO A 40 7.53 6.12 4.46
CA PRO A 40 8.24 5.29 5.41
C PRO A 40 9.15 4.36 4.62
N GLY A 41 10.46 4.51 4.83
CA GLY A 41 11.45 3.48 4.59
C GLY A 41 11.48 2.93 3.17
N THR A 42 12.38 3.48 2.36
CA THR A 42 13.03 2.79 1.26
C THR A 42 13.49 1.42 1.73
N THR A 43 12.64 0.41 1.56
CA THR A 43 13.11 -0.96 1.38
C THR A 43 13.65 -0.98 -0.04
N GLU A 44 14.88 -1.45 -0.17
CA GLU A 44 15.74 -1.38 -1.35
C GLU A 44 15.00 -1.48 -2.68
N ALA A 45 15.46 -0.66 -3.62
CA ALA A 45 15.17 -0.80 -5.03
C ALA A 45 15.34 -2.26 -5.46
N ALA A 46 14.22 -2.94 -5.71
CA ALA A 46 14.22 -4.27 -6.31
C ALA A 46 14.65 -4.16 -7.77
N SER A 47 15.97 -4.17 -8.00
CA SER A 47 16.58 -4.41 -9.30
C SER A 47 17.35 -5.72 -9.23
N ALA A 48 16.62 -6.82 -9.46
CA ALA A 48 17.08 -8.12 -9.98
C ALA A 48 15.93 -9.12 -9.79
N ASP A 49 15.18 -9.40 -10.86
CA ASP A 49 14.46 -10.65 -11.17
C ASP A 49 13.95 -11.50 -9.98
N THR A 50 13.41 -10.85 -8.96
CA THR A 50 12.90 -11.52 -7.77
C THR A 50 11.40 -11.59 -7.97
N GLU A 51 10.95 -12.76 -8.40
CA GLU A 51 9.54 -13.07 -8.58
C GLU A 51 8.81 -12.74 -7.27
N ILE A 52 7.95 -11.73 -7.29
CA ILE A 52 7.19 -11.29 -6.11
C ILE A 52 6.33 -12.50 -5.70
N PRO A 53 6.48 -13.06 -4.48
CA PRO A 53 5.68 -14.20 -4.08
C PRO A 53 4.20 -13.81 -4.13
N VAL A 54 3.38 -14.57 -4.86
CA VAL A 54 1.95 -14.32 -4.97
C VAL A 54 1.15 -15.39 -4.26
N VAL A 55 -0.04 -15.02 -3.82
CA VAL A 55 -0.95 -15.96 -3.15
C VAL A 55 -1.33 -17.14 -4.05
N THR A 56 -1.53 -18.31 -3.46
CA THR A 56 -2.08 -19.47 -4.18
C THR A 56 -3.56 -19.26 -4.52
N THR A 57 -4.05 -19.89 -5.59
CA THR A 57 -5.48 -19.87 -5.97
C THR A 57 -6.37 -20.30 -4.80
N ARG A 58 -5.99 -21.38 -4.10
CA ARG A 58 -6.73 -21.89 -2.93
C ARG A 58 -6.86 -20.83 -1.83
N PHE A 59 -5.79 -20.10 -1.51
CA PHE A 59 -5.85 -19.06 -0.51
C PHE A 59 -6.66 -17.84 -0.99
N ALA A 60 -6.49 -17.43 -2.25
CA ALA A 60 -7.24 -16.33 -2.84
C ALA A 60 -8.75 -16.58 -2.76
N ARG A 61 -9.22 -17.79 -3.11
CA ARG A 61 -10.62 -18.20 -2.97
C ARG A 61 -11.14 -18.06 -1.54
N ARG A 62 -10.39 -18.55 -0.55
CA ARG A 62 -10.75 -18.42 0.88
C ARG A 62 -10.87 -16.95 1.29
N ALA A 63 -9.92 -16.12 0.88
CA ALA A 63 -9.93 -14.70 1.23
C ALA A 63 -11.12 -13.96 0.59
N LEU A 64 -11.39 -14.20 -0.70
CA LEU A 64 -12.49 -13.60 -1.45
C LEU A 64 -13.86 -13.94 -0.85
N THR A 65 -14.03 -15.18 -0.37
CA THR A 65 -15.30 -15.71 0.15
C THR A 65 -15.49 -15.56 1.66
N ARG A 66 -14.41 -15.32 2.44
CA ARG A 66 -14.45 -15.20 3.92
C ARG A 66 -15.57 -14.29 4.43
N ARG A 67 -15.81 -13.18 3.74
CA ARG A 67 -16.92 -12.24 3.98
C ARG A 67 -17.30 -11.60 2.66
N ARG A 68 -18.59 -11.29 2.46
CA ARG A 68 -19.08 -10.58 1.27
C ARG A 68 -18.20 -9.36 0.94
N LEU A 69 -17.71 -9.30 -0.30
CA LEU A 69 -16.94 -8.16 -0.78
C LEU A 69 -17.81 -6.89 -0.79
N SER A 70 -17.22 -5.73 -0.48
CA SER A 70 -17.92 -4.45 -0.65
C SER A 70 -18.15 -4.16 -2.14
N LYS A 71 -19.16 -3.34 -2.48
CA LYS A 71 -19.39 -2.94 -3.89
C LYS A 71 -18.14 -2.30 -4.53
N PRO A 72 -17.42 -1.38 -3.87
CA PRO A 72 -16.20 -0.78 -4.43
C PRO A 72 -15.08 -1.80 -4.64
N MET A 73 -14.85 -2.72 -3.71
CA MET A 73 -13.80 -3.74 -3.88
C MET A 73 -14.11 -4.67 -5.06
N ARG A 74 -15.37 -5.07 -5.25
CA ARG A 74 -15.76 -5.84 -6.45
C ARG A 74 -15.47 -5.10 -7.74
N LYS A 75 -15.73 -3.78 -7.79
CA LYS A 75 -15.42 -2.96 -8.97
C LYS A 75 -13.91 -2.93 -9.25
N VAL A 76 -13.09 -2.78 -8.20
CA VAL A 76 -11.62 -2.79 -8.31
C VAL A 76 -11.13 -4.12 -8.87
N LEU A 77 -11.55 -5.24 -8.27
CA LEU A 77 -11.15 -6.58 -8.73
C LEU A 77 -11.60 -6.83 -10.18
N LYS A 78 -12.82 -6.41 -10.53
CA LYS A 78 -13.32 -6.52 -11.90
C LYS A 78 -12.50 -5.70 -12.90
N ALA A 79 -12.20 -4.44 -12.57
CA ALA A 79 -11.40 -3.60 -13.44
C ALA A 79 -9.98 -4.17 -13.65
N LEU A 80 -9.35 -4.67 -12.59
CA LEU A 80 -8.03 -5.29 -12.69
C LEU A 80 -8.07 -6.61 -13.48
N TYR A 81 -9.15 -7.39 -13.35
CA TYR A 81 -9.35 -8.60 -14.16
C TYR A 81 -9.50 -8.25 -15.65
N GLU A 82 -10.33 -7.26 -15.98
CA GLU A 82 -10.55 -6.83 -17.37
C GLU A 82 -9.32 -6.19 -18.01
N ALA A 83 -8.44 -5.56 -17.22
CA ALA A 83 -7.26 -4.88 -17.73
C ALA A 83 -6.12 -5.81 -18.15
N HIS A 84 -6.17 -7.11 -17.84
CA HIS A 84 -5.08 -8.05 -18.12
C HIS A 84 -4.83 -8.22 -19.63
N PRO A 85 -3.57 -8.34 -20.06
CA PRO A 85 -2.34 -8.44 -19.24
C PRO A 85 -1.75 -7.11 -18.77
N GLY A 86 -2.48 -6.00 -18.97
CA GLY A 86 -2.07 -4.65 -18.59
C GLY A 86 -2.14 -4.35 -17.09
N TRP A 87 -1.76 -3.11 -16.79
CA TRP A 87 -1.70 -2.55 -15.44
C TRP A 87 -2.70 -1.42 -15.30
N LEU A 88 -3.21 -1.21 -14.09
CA LEU A 88 -4.02 -0.03 -13.76
C LEU A 88 -3.32 0.82 -12.71
N SER A 89 -3.19 2.10 -12.99
CA SER A 89 -2.60 3.07 -12.07
C SER A 89 -3.52 3.32 -10.86
N LEU A 90 -2.93 3.67 -9.73
CA LEU A 90 -3.64 3.98 -8.49
C LEU A 90 -4.73 5.07 -8.68
N PRO A 91 -4.49 6.16 -9.44
CA PRO A 91 -5.53 7.13 -9.77
C PRO A 91 -6.70 6.55 -10.57
N ALA A 92 -6.45 5.58 -11.46
CA ALA A 92 -7.52 4.87 -12.16
C ALA A 92 -8.35 4.02 -11.20
N LEU A 93 -7.70 3.32 -10.26
CA LEU A 93 -8.39 2.52 -9.24
C LEU A 93 -9.25 3.38 -8.28
N HIS A 94 -8.77 4.58 -7.94
CA HIS A 94 -9.58 5.56 -7.19
C HIS A 94 -10.89 5.87 -7.91
N LYS A 95 -10.81 6.15 -9.22
CA LYS A 95 -11.98 6.46 -10.07
C LYS A 95 -12.93 5.26 -10.17
N VAL A 96 -12.40 4.05 -10.38
CA VAL A 96 -13.19 2.80 -10.45
C VAL A 96 -13.95 2.54 -9.14
N ALA A 97 -13.27 2.71 -7.99
CA ALA A 97 -13.89 2.55 -6.69
C ALA A 97 -14.90 3.68 -6.36
N GLY A 98 -14.78 4.84 -7.02
CA GLY A 98 -15.53 6.05 -6.71
C GLY A 98 -15.07 6.70 -5.40
N TYR A 99 -13.81 6.50 -5.01
CA TYR A 99 -13.27 6.88 -3.71
C TYR A 99 -12.16 7.93 -3.84
N ARG A 100 -12.10 8.82 -2.86
CA ARG A 100 -10.94 9.70 -2.64
C ARG A 100 -9.76 8.88 -2.08
N PRO A 101 -8.52 9.36 -2.18
CA PRO A 101 -7.35 8.60 -1.74
C PRO A 101 -7.44 8.06 -0.29
N PRO A 102 -7.90 8.82 0.72
CA PRO A 102 -8.02 8.30 2.08
C PRO A 102 -9.07 7.18 2.22
N GLN A 103 -10.17 7.27 1.45
CA GLN A 103 -11.22 6.24 1.45
C GLN A 103 -10.72 4.97 0.77
N PHE A 104 -9.94 5.11 -0.31
CA PHE A 104 -9.32 3.98 -0.99
C PHE A 104 -8.26 3.30 -0.13
N ALA A 105 -7.41 4.07 0.57
CA ALA A 105 -6.49 3.52 1.56
C ALA A 105 -7.24 2.71 2.63
N GLY A 106 -8.38 3.21 3.12
CA GLY A 106 -9.26 2.47 4.04
C GLY A 106 -9.84 1.18 3.43
N LEU A 107 -10.22 1.21 2.14
CA LEU A 107 -10.69 0.04 1.40
C LEU A 107 -9.60 -1.03 1.30
N MET A 108 -8.39 -0.65 0.90
CA MET A 108 -7.24 -1.55 0.77
C MET A 108 -6.80 -2.08 2.13
N GLY A 109 -6.75 -1.23 3.16
CA GLY A 109 -6.43 -1.66 4.52
C GLY A 109 -7.46 -2.62 5.12
N ALA A 110 -8.76 -2.43 4.83
CA ALA A 110 -9.79 -3.40 5.21
C ALA A 110 -9.63 -4.73 4.48
N PHE A 111 -9.21 -4.70 3.21
CA PHE A 111 -8.91 -5.91 2.45
C PHE A 111 -7.65 -6.61 2.98
N GLY A 112 -6.57 -5.88 3.27
CA GLY A 112 -5.37 -6.42 3.91
C GLY A 112 -5.68 -7.09 5.26
N ARG A 113 -6.54 -6.49 6.09
CA ARG A 113 -7.04 -7.15 7.31
C ARG A 113 -7.84 -8.42 7.03
N ARG A 114 -8.63 -8.46 5.95
CA ARG A 114 -9.31 -9.70 5.53
C ARG A 114 -8.28 -10.78 5.18
N MET A 115 -7.23 -10.45 4.44
CA MET A 115 -6.14 -11.36 4.08
C MET A 115 -5.47 -11.91 5.35
N ALA A 116 -4.98 -11.03 6.22
CA ALA A 116 -4.26 -11.38 7.44
C ALA A 116 -5.06 -12.25 8.42
N ASN A 117 -6.39 -12.17 8.39
CA ASN A 117 -7.26 -12.99 9.22
C ASN A 117 -7.74 -14.27 8.53
N THR A 118 -7.38 -14.52 7.27
CA THR A 118 -7.76 -15.74 6.54
C THR A 118 -6.78 -16.86 6.85
N GLU A 119 -7.29 -18.06 7.15
CA GLU A 119 -6.46 -19.22 7.47
C GLU A 119 -5.55 -19.61 6.29
N GLY A 120 -4.26 -19.77 6.56
CA GLY A 120 -3.23 -20.02 5.56
C GLY A 120 -2.67 -18.74 4.93
N TYR A 121 -2.84 -17.58 5.57
CA TYR A 121 -2.19 -16.35 5.14
C TYR A 121 -0.67 -16.47 5.28
N ASP A 122 0.00 -16.23 4.17
CA ASP A 122 1.44 -16.05 4.09
C ASP A 122 1.71 -14.54 3.99
N SER A 123 2.50 -14.01 4.93
CA SER A 123 2.82 -12.59 4.99
C SER A 123 3.78 -12.13 3.90
N GLU A 124 4.51 -13.07 3.27
CA GLU A 124 5.40 -12.79 2.15
C GLU A 124 4.67 -12.83 0.81
N ALA A 125 3.47 -13.43 0.77
CA ALA A 125 2.68 -13.57 -0.44
C ALA A 125 1.73 -12.36 -0.68
N HIS A 126 1.75 -11.86 -1.90
CA HIS A 126 0.97 -10.71 -2.33
C HIS A 126 -0.29 -11.13 -3.09
N PHE A 127 -1.42 -10.48 -2.77
CA PHE A 127 -2.70 -10.67 -3.49
C PHE A 127 -2.78 -9.84 -4.77
N PHE A 128 -2.06 -8.72 -4.80
CA PHE A 128 -1.94 -7.84 -5.95
C PHE A 128 -0.47 -7.75 -6.31
N GLU A 129 -0.16 -7.80 -7.60
CA GLU A 129 1.15 -7.37 -8.05
C GLU A 129 1.12 -5.86 -8.19
N TYR A 130 2.21 -5.20 -7.83
CA TYR A 130 2.34 -3.77 -7.91
C TYR A 130 3.74 -3.38 -8.36
N ARG A 131 3.83 -2.25 -9.07
CA ARG A 131 5.09 -1.65 -9.48
C ARG A 131 4.99 -0.15 -9.40
N TRP A 132 6.12 0.51 -9.15
CA TRP A 132 6.20 1.95 -9.30
C TRP A 132 6.31 2.27 -10.80
N ASN A 133 5.51 3.21 -11.27
CA ASN A 133 5.57 3.75 -12.63
C ASN A 133 6.26 5.11 -12.53
N ASP A 134 7.54 5.17 -12.93
CA ASP A 134 8.35 6.38 -12.88
C ASP A 134 7.83 7.48 -13.81
N ASP A 135 7.23 7.11 -14.95
CA ASP A 135 6.70 8.06 -15.94
C ASP A 135 5.47 8.80 -15.41
N GLU A 136 4.59 8.08 -14.71
CA GLU A 136 3.36 8.65 -14.14
C GLU A 136 3.51 9.08 -12.67
N GLY A 137 4.65 8.77 -12.04
CA GLY A 137 4.90 9.03 -10.62
C GLY A 137 3.86 8.38 -9.71
N THR A 138 3.44 7.15 -10.02
CA THR A 138 2.35 6.48 -9.30
C THR A 138 2.52 4.97 -9.24
N TRP A 139 1.78 4.31 -8.34
CA TRP A 139 1.74 2.86 -8.26
C TRP A 139 0.78 2.28 -9.28
N ASP A 140 1.25 1.29 -10.02
CA ASP A 140 0.46 0.45 -10.91
C ASP A 140 0.15 -0.88 -10.23
N TYR A 141 -1.05 -1.43 -10.49
CA TYR A 141 -1.49 -2.71 -9.95
C TYR A 141 -2.03 -3.63 -11.03
N ARG A 142 -1.89 -4.94 -10.82
CA ARG A 142 -2.58 -5.98 -11.58
C ARG A 142 -2.92 -7.18 -10.69
N LEU A 143 -3.70 -8.12 -11.23
CA LEU A 143 -3.95 -9.40 -10.58
C LEU A 143 -2.99 -10.46 -11.11
N PRO A 144 -2.32 -11.24 -10.23
CA PRO A 144 -1.61 -12.43 -10.66
C PRO A 144 -2.60 -13.51 -11.13
N ASP A 145 -2.14 -14.43 -11.96
CA ASP A 145 -2.98 -15.46 -12.59
C ASP A 145 -3.70 -16.34 -11.57
N THR A 146 -3.07 -16.64 -10.44
CA THR A 146 -3.67 -17.39 -9.32
C THR A 146 -4.91 -16.71 -8.75
N VAL A 147 -4.93 -15.38 -8.70
CA VAL A 147 -6.07 -14.60 -8.20
C VAL A 147 -7.13 -14.45 -9.28
N ARG A 148 -6.74 -14.34 -10.56
CA ARG A 148 -7.68 -14.34 -11.68
C ARG A 148 -8.49 -15.64 -11.72
N GLU A 149 -7.80 -16.78 -11.66
CA GLU A 149 -8.42 -18.10 -11.60
C GLU A 149 -9.39 -18.19 -10.41
N ALA A 150 -8.99 -17.68 -9.24
CA ALA A 150 -9.84 -17.66 -8.06
C ALA A 150 -11.11 -16.82 -8.24
N LEU A 151 -11.06 -15.71 -8.99
CA LEU A 151 -12.24 -14.89 -9.28
C LEU A 151 -13.23 -15.61 -10.21
N GLU A 152 -12.72 -16.35 -11.20
CA GLU A 152 -13.52 -17.16 -12.12
C GLU A 152 -14.20 -18.32 -11.38
N LEU A 153 -13.45 -19.05 -10.56
CA LEU A 153 -13.95 -20.20 -9.79
C LEU A 153 -15.03 -19.82 -8.75
N GLU A 154 -15.02 -18.58 -8.28
CA GLU A 154 -16.00 -18.07 -7.32
C GLU A 154 -17.11 -17.23 -7.99
N GLU A 155 -17.19 -17.24 -9.32
CA GLU A 155 -18.21 -16.55 -10.13
C GLU A 155 -18.33 -15.05 -9.76
N LEU A 156 -17.18 -14.41 -9.49
CA LEU A 156 -17.11 -13.01 -9.08
C LEU A 156 -16.95 -12.04 -10.26
N ILE A 157 -16.73 -12.57 -11.47
CA ILE A 157 -16.52 -11.83 -12.72
C ILE A 157 -17.49 -12.32 -13.80
#